data_AF-A0A7I9ZF08-F1
#
_entry.id   AF-A0A7I9ZF08-F1
#
_cell.length_a   1.000
_cell.length_b   1.000
_cell.length_c   1.000
_cell.angle_alpha   90.00
_cell.angle_beta   90.00
_cell.angle_gamma   90.00
#
_symmetry.space_group_name_H-M   'P 1'
#
loop_
_entity.id
_entity.type
_entity.pdbx_description
1 polymer ?
#
loop_
_entity_poly.entity_id
_entity_poly.type
_entity_poly.pdbx_seq_one_letter_code
_entity_poly.pdbx_strand_id
1 'polypeptide(L)'
;MTPAGLVVADWATRLLDVAQEIDAGLGSLRKEGRERIRVSASQTVSEQLMPHWLLSCRPMRRGAGDRAAGDPDRHQQRPRDRLGARWLRRPGFVENPGTPKGLGSCVVGEDELVIVVPPDHKWARRSRIVTARELAQTPLVSRELHSGIRDSLAAALRQVLGEDMQQAAPVLELTSSAAMRAAVLAARARRP
;
A
#
# COMPACT_ATOMS: atom_id res chain seq x y z
N MET A 1 20.73 -55.61 -28.05
CA MET A 1 19.98 -54.55 -28.75
C MET A 1 20.05 -54.81 -30.24
N THR A 2 18.99 -54.53 -31.00
CA THR A 2 19.01 -54.68 -32.46
C THR A 2 19.64 -53.44 -33.12
N PRO A 3 20.15 -53.53 -34.37
CA PRO A 3 20.66 -52.37 -35.11
C PRO A 3 19.63 -51.23 -35.22
N ALA A 4 18.35 -51.56 -35.44
CA ALA A 4 17.26 -50.57 -35.43
C ALA A 4 17.07 -49.94 -34.04
N GLY A 5 17.25 -50.72 -32.96
CA GLY A 5 17.17 -50.22 -31.59
C GLY A 5 18.28 -49.22 -31.22
N LEU A 6 19.47 -49.33 -31.84
CA LEU A 6 20.56 -48.37 -31.64
C LEU A 6 20.24 -47.00 -32.28
N VAL A 7 19.63 -47.01 -33.46
CA VAL A 7 19.21 -45.78 -34.16
C VAL A 7 18.11 -45.06 -33.39
N VAL A 8 17.11 -45.80 -32.89
CA VAL A 8 16.03 -45.22 -32.07
C VAL A 8 16.56 -44.68 -30.74
N ALA A 9 17.54 -45.35 -30.12
CA ALA A 9 18.17 -44.87 -28.89
C ALA A 9 18.92 -43.55 -29.12
N ASP A 10 19.67 -43.42 -30.21
CA ASP A 10 20.36 -42.16 -30.57
C ASP A 10 19.37 -41.02 -30.80
N TRP A 11 18.25 -41.28 -31.50
CA TRP A 11 17.19 -40.28 -31.66
C TRP A 11 16.54 -39.87 -30.33
N ALA A 12 16.30 -40.84 -29.44
CA ALA A 12 15.75 -40.56 -28.12
C ALA A 12 16.70 -39.70 -27.28
N THR A 13 18.01 -39.97 -27.32
CA THR A 13 19.03 -39.16 -26.63
C THR A 13 19.01 -37.73 -27.14
N ARG A 14 19.04 -37.52 -28.46
CA ARG A 14 19.01 -36.16 -29.04
C ARG A 14 17.72 -35.40 -28.68
N LEU A 15 16.58 -36.09 -28.64
CA LEU A 15 15.32 -35.48 -28.23
C LEU A 15 15.35 -35.05 -26.75
N LEU A 16 15.93 -35.87 -25.89
CA LEU A 16 16.08 -35.56 -24.46
C LEU A 16 17.05 -34.39 -24.23
N ASP A 17 18.14 -34.31 -24.99
CA ASP A 17 19.09 -33.19 -24.92
C ASP A 17 18.40 -31.86 -25.27
N VAL A 18 17.62 -31.84 -26.36
CA VAL A 18 16.84 -30.66 -26.76
C VAL A 18 15.80 -30.29 -25.70
N ALA A 19 15.12 -31.28 -25.10
CA ALA A 19 14.16 -31.03 -24.03
C ALA A 19 14.83 -30.38 -22.79
N GLN A 20 16.01 -30.87 -22.40
CA GLN A 20 16.78 -30.31 -21.30
C GLN A 20 17.26 -28.88 -21.58
N GLU A 21 17.67 -28.58 -22.81
CA GLU A 21 18.06 -27.23 -23.22
C GLU A 21 16.88 -26.24 -23.14
N ILE A 22 15.70 -26.67 -23.59
CA ILE A 22 14.46 -25.88 -23.46
C ILE A 22 14.10 -25.64 -22.00
N ASP A 23 14.17 -26.68 -21.16
CA ASP A 23 13.89 -26.55 -19.72
C ASP A 23 14.86 -25.60 -19.02
N ALA A 24 16.15 -25.66 -19.38
CA ALA A 24 17.17 -24.75 -18.88
C ALA A 24 16.90 -23.30 -19.34
N GLY A 25 16.55 -23.10 -20.60
CA GLY A 25 16.19 -21.79 -21.16
C GLY A 25 14.95 -21.19 -20.47
N LEU A 26 13.89 -21.99 -20.29
CA LEU A 26 12.69 -21.60 -19.54
C LEU A 26 13.01 -21.33 -18.06
N GLY A 27 13.91 -22.10 -17.46
CA GLY A 27 14.40 -21.88 -16.11
C GLY A 27 15.12 -20.54 -15.95
N SER A 28 15.94 -20.16 -16.92
CA SER A 28 16.64 -18.87 -16.95
C SER A 28 15.67 -17.69 -17.06
N LEU A 29 14.72 -17.75 -18.00
CA LEU A 29 13.69 -16.71 -18.16
C LEU A 29 12.79 -16.57 -16.91
N ARG A 30 12.52 -17.68 -16.22
CA ARG A 30 11.79 -17.68 -14.93
C ARG A 30 12.62 -17.05 -13.80
N LYS A 31 13.94 -17.23 -13.77
CA LYS A 31 14.82 -16.60 -12.76
C LYS A 31 14.84 -15.07 -12.91
N GLU A 32 14.97 -14.58 -14.14
CA GLU A 32 14.93 -13.14 -14.45
C GLU A 32 13.57 -12.50 -14.07
N GLY A 33 12.47 -13.25 -14.22
CA GLY A 33 11.15 -12.84 -13.73
C GLY A 33 11.00 -12.81 -12.19
N ARG A 34 11.82 -13.57 -11.44
CA ARG A 34 11.79 -13.62 -9.97
C ARG A 34 12.54 -12.46 -9.30
N GLU A 35 13.37 -11.74 -10.06
CA GLU A 35 14.12 -10.60 -9.54
C GLU A 35 13.23 -9.37 -9.33
N ARG A 36 12.19 -9.21 -10.14
CA ARG A 36 11.30 -8.03 -10.11
C ARG A 36 9.91 -8.38 -9.58
N ILE A 37 9.66 -8.01 -8.32
CA ILE A 37 8.31 -8.05 -7.73
C ILE A 37 7.61 -6.73 -8.03
N ARG A 38 6.45 -6.81 -8.67
CA ARG A 38 5.55 -5.66 -8.85
C ARG A 38 4.45 -5.73 -7.78
N VAL A 39 4.39 -4.68 -6.97
CA VAL A 39 3.37 -4.50 -5.94
C VAL A 39 2.51 -3.30 -6.29
N SER A 40 1.29 -3.29 -5.80
CA SER A 40 0.43 -2.11 -5.84
C SER A 40 0.21 -1.58 -4.43
N ALA A 41 0.06 -0.28 -4.25
CA ALA A 41 -0.07 0.32 -2.93
C ALA A 41 -1.05 1.50 -2.95
N SER A 42 -1.73 1.74 -1.83
CA SER A 42 -2.48 2.98 -1.61
C SER A 42 -1.55 4.18 -1.73
N GLN A 43 -2.10 5.38 -1.89
CA GLN A 43 -1.28 6.60 -1.96
C GLN A 43 -0.44 6.78 -0.69
N THR A 44 -1.02 6.62 0.50
CA THR A 44 -0.29 6.82 1.75
C THR A 44 0.81 5.76 1.92
N VAL A 45 0.54 4.47 1.68
CA VAL A 45 1.60 3.45 1.69
C VAL A 45 2.70 3.78 0.68
N SER A 46 2.32 4.18 -0.55
CA SER A 46 3.28 4.51 -1.62
C SER A 46 4.20 5.67 -1.23
N GLU A 47 3.65 6.70 -0.61
CA GLU A 47 4.38 7.92 -0.27
C GLU A 47 5.17 7.80 1.05
N GLN A 48 4.63 7.07 2.05
CA GLN A 48 5.17 7.08 3.42
C GLN A 48 5.93 5.81 3.79
N LEU A 49 5.52 4.63 3.31
CA LEU A 49 6.05 3.34 3.78
C LEU A 49 6.93 2.65 2.73
N MET A 50 6.51 2.67 1.46
CA MET A 50 7.18 1.97 0.38
C MET A 50 8.66 2.36 0.23
N PRO A 51 9.07 3.65 0.33
CA PRO A 51 10.49 3.99 0.24
C PRO A 51 11.33 3.29 1.31
N HIS A 52 10.85 3.26 2.56
CA HIS A 52 11.53 2.60 3.66
C HIS A 52 11.58 1.09 3.48
N TRP A 53 10.45 0.46 3.12
CA TRP A 53 10.40 -0.99 2.87
C TRP A 53 11.32 -1.42 1.72
N LEU A 54 11.35 -0.66 0.62
CA LEU A 54 12.23 -0.95 -0.52
C LEU A 54 13.70 -0.84 -0.14
N LEU A 55 14.08 0.13 0.70
CA LEU A 55 15.44 0.28 1.21
C LEU A 55 15.82 -0.88 2.14
N SER A 56 14.93 -1.25 3.06
CA SER A 56 15.15 -2.36 4.01
C SER A 56 15.21 -3.74 3.33
N CYS A 57 14.59 -3.90 2.15
CA CYS A 57 14.67 -5.14 1.37
C CYS A 57 15.98 -5.29 0.57
N ARG A 58 16.77 -4.22 0.38
CA ARG A 58 18.01 -4.27 -0.42
C ARG A 58 19.12 -5.16 0.19
N PRO A 59 19.41 -5.12 1.50
CA PRO A 59 20.45 -5.95 2.11
C PRO A 59 20.16 -7.45 2.02
N MET A 60 18.90 -7.86 2.24
CA MET A 60 18.46 -9.27 2.15
C MET A 60 18.63 -9.88 0.76
N ARG A 61 18.74 -9.05 -0.28
CA ARG A 61 18.88 -9.49 -1.67
C ARG A 61 20.31 -9.39 -2.21
N ARG A 62 21.27 -8.80 -1.47
CA ARG A 62 22.67 -8.71 -1.94
C ARG A 62 23.42 -10.04 -2.01
N GLY A 63 22.84 -11.15 -1.54
CA GLY A 63 23.33 -12.52 -1.81
C GLY A 63 22.89 -13.10 -3.15
N ALA A 64 21.92 -12.46 -3.84
CA ALA A 64 21.46 -12.81 -5.17
C ALA A 64 21.63 -11.55 -6.03
N GLY A 65 22.76 -11.46 -6.75
CA GLY A 65 23.20 -10.23 -7.38
C GLY A 65 22.20 -9.66 -8.37
N ASP A 66 21.31 -8.76 -7.93
CA ASP A 66 20.52 -7.99 -8.89
C ASP A 66 19.97 -6.65 -8.37
N ARG A 67 19.95 -5.67 -9.28
CA ARG A 67 19.59 -4.27 -9.06
C ARG A 67 18.06 -4.10 -9.19
N ALA A 68 17.35 -4.16 -8.07
CA ALA A 68 15.92 -3.86 -8.07
C ALA A 68 15.64 -2.36 -8.28
N ALA A 69 15.19 -2.00 -9.49
CA ALA A 69 14.33 -0.85 -9.72
C ALA A 69 12.90 -1.24 -9.31
N GLY A 70 12.51 -0.89 -8.08
CA GLY A 70 11.10 -0.88 -7.71
C GLY A 70 10.42 0.25 -8.47
N ASP A 71 9.58 -0.10 -9.43
CA ASP A 71 8.67 0.84 -10.08
C ASP A 71 7.33 0.74 -9.35
N PRO A 72 7.02 1.64 -8.39
CA PRO A 72 5.70 1.72 -7.82
C PRO A 72 4.76 2.19 -8.94
N ASP A 73 4.16 1.24 -9.65
CA ASP A 73 3.18 1.51 -10.70
C ASP A 73 2.10 2.43 -10.10
N ARG A 74 2.06 3.67 -10.58
CA ARG A 74 1.28 4.78 -10.02
C ARG A 74 -0.21 4.45 -10.03
N HIS A 75 -0.80 4.57 -8.83
CA HIS A 75 -2.20 4.88 -8.54
C HIS A 75 -3.32 4.03 -9.15
N GLN A 76 -4.25 3.64 -8.27
CA GLN A 76 -5.66 4.01 -8.44
C GLN A 76 -6.36 3.90 -7.08
N GLN A 77 -6.75 5.05 -6.50
CA GLN A 77 -7.86 5.12 -5.55
C GLN A 77 -9.12 4.74 -6.33
N ARG A 78 -9.32 3.45 -6.57
CA ARG A 78 -10.61 2.93 -7.01
C ARG A 78 -11.40 2.64 -5.74
N PRO A 79 -12.68 3.02 -5.67
CA PRO A 79 -13.61 2.43 -4.72
C PRO A 79 -13.39 0.92 -4.67
N ARG A 80 -13.44 0.31 -3.48
CA ARG A 80 -13.16 -1.11 -3.21
C ARG A 80 -13.91 -2.07 -4.15
N ASP A 81 -15.08 -1.64 -4.58
CA ASP A 81 -16.01 -2.23 -5.56
C ASP A 81 -15.53 -2.17 -7.02
N ARG A 82 -14.50 -1.38 -7.32
CA ARG A 82 -13.83 -1.26 -8.63
C ARG A 82 -12.36 -1.69 -8.60
N LEU A 83 -11.97 -2.52 -7.64
CA LEU A 83 -10.74 -3.32 -7.72
C LEU A 83 -10.88 -4.31 -8.90
N GLY A 84 -10.67 -3.82 -10.12
CA GLY A 84 -10.83 -4.63 -11.33
C GLY A 84 -9.83 -5.78 -11.41
N ALA A 85 -10.05 -6.68 -12.37
CA ALA A 85 -9.29 -7.92 -12.61
C ALA A 85 -7.75 -7.77 -12.70
N ARG A 86 -7.23 -6.54 -12.87
CA ARG A 86 -5.79 -6.25 -12.89
C ARG A 86 -5.14 -6.23 -11.49
N TRP A 87 -5.87 -5.82 -10.44
CA TRP A 87 -5.39 -5.90 -9.05
C TRP A 87 -5.33 -7.35 -8.55
N LEU A 88 -6.25 -8.21 -8.99
CA LEU A 88 -6.30 -9.64 -8.63
C LEU A 88 -5.07 -10.45 -9.07
N ARG A 89 -4.18 -9.87 -9.90
CA ARG A 89 -2.98 -10.55 -10.42
C ARG A 89 -1.70 -10.19 -9.65
N ARG A 90 -1.75 -9.31 -8.64
CA ARG A 90 -0.57 -8.84 -7.89
C ARG A 90 -0.88 -8.61 -6.41
N PRO A 91 0.11 -8.77 -5.52
CA PRO A 91 -0.03 -8.35 -4.13
C PRO A 91 -0.21 -6.83 -4.04
N GLY A 92 -1.10 -6.41 -3.13
CA GLY A 92 -1.47 -5.03 -2.91
C GLY A 92 -1.41 -4.64 -1.44
N PHE A 93 -0.98 -3.41 -1.15
CA PHE A 93 -0.96 -2.84 0.20
C PHE A 93 -2.00 -1.72 0.33
N VAL A 94 -2.84 -1.81 1.35
CA VAL A 94 -3.93 -0.85 1.62
C VAL A 94 -4.04 -0.62 3.13
N GLU A 95 -4.50 0.56 3.54
CA GLU A 95 -4.69 0.92 4.96
C GLU A 95 -6.17 1.12 5.33
N ASN A 96 -7.09 0.89 4.39
CA ASN A 96 -8.51 1.15 4.59
C ASN A 96 -9.10 0.21 5.66
N PRO A 97 -10.07 0.69 6.46
CA PRO A 97 -10.73 -0.15 7.44
C PRO A 97 -11.51 -1.30 6.76
N GLY A 98 -11.25 -2.51 7.25
CA GLY A 98 -11.94 -3.74 6.88
C GLY A 98 -11.30 -4.55 5.75
N THR A 99 -11.51 -5.86 5.81
CA THR A 99 -10.86 -6.85 4.93
C THR A 99 -11.42 -6.88 3.52
N PRO A 100 -10.63 -6.68 2.44
CA PRO A 100 -11.10 -6.79 1.06
C PRO A 100 -11.86 -8.11 0.83
N LYS A 101 -13.08 -8.02 0.30
CA LYS A 101 -13.91 -9.22 0.04
C LYS A 101 -13.37 -9.95 -1.19
N GLY A 102 -13.32 -11.28 -1.13
CA GLY A 102 -12.88 -12.11 -2.26
C GLY A 102 -11.36 -12.13 -2.49
N LEU A 103 -10.56 -11.67 -1.52
CA LEU A 103 -9.11 -11.66 -1.56
C LEU A 103 -8.52 -12.24 -0.27
N GLY A 104 -7.41 -12.97 -0.39
CA GLY A 104 -6.59 -13.31 0.77
C GLY A 104 -5.89 -12.06 1.30
N SER A 105 -5.91 -11.87 2.62
CA SER A 105 -5.33 -10.69 3.27
C SER A 105 -4.64 -11.07 4.56
N CYS A 106 -3.54 -10.39 4.89
CA CYS A 106 -2.92 -10.42 6.21
C CYS A 106 -2.53 -9.00 6.63
N VAL A 107 -2.46 -8.76 7.94
CA VAL A 107 -1.93 -7.52 8.50
C VAL A 107 -0.40 -7.60 8.47
N VAL A 108 0.24 -6.59 7.90
CA VAL A 108 1.71 -6.50 7.79
C VAL A 108 2.31 -5.39 8.65
N GLY A 109 1.46 -4.57 9.27
CA GLY A 109 1.83 -3.46 10.12
C GLY A 109 0.58 -2.70 10.57
N GLU A 110 0.75 -1.90 11.61
CA GLU A 110 -0.27 -1.01 12.17
C GLU A 110 0.30 0.41 12.19
N ASP A 111 -0.57 1.41 12.10
CA ASP A 111 -0.22 2.83 12.19
C ASP A 111 -1.23 3.53 13.12
N GLU A 112 -0.80 4.63 13.73
CA GLU A 112 -1.60 5.41 14.67
C GLU A 112 -2.09 6.70 14.03
N LEU A 113 -3.40 6.95 14.09
CA LEU A 113 -3.93 8.26 13.73
C LEU A 113 -3.65 9.26 14.86
N VAL A 114 -2.82 10.26 14.56
CA VAL A 114 -2.49 11.34 15.49
C VAL A 114 -3.15 12.66 15.10
N ILE A 115 -3.49 13.47 16.12
CA ILE A 115 -4.01 14.82 15.93
C ILE A 115 -2.83 15.79 15.82
N VAL A 116 -2.77 16.52 14.70
CA VAL A 116 -1.74 17.56 14.48
C VAL A 116 -2.39 18.94 14.55
N VAL A 117 -1.85 19.81 15.39
CA VAL A 117 -2.33 21.19 15.56
C VAL A 117 -1.16 22.18 15.59
N PRO A 118 -1.40 23.47 15.28
CA PRO A 118 -0.42 24.52 15.53
C PRO A 118 -0.04 24.62 17.03
N PRO A 119 1.19 25.06 17.36
CA PRO A 119 1.64 25.17 18.76
C PRO A 119 0.80 26.10 19.66
N ASP A 120 0.08 27.05 19.06
CA ASP A 120 -0.80 27.99 19.74
C ASP A 120 -2.26 27.53 19.82
N HIS A 121 -2.60 26.36 19.26
CA HIS A 121 -3.93 25.80 19.33
C HIS A 121 -4.29 25.36 20.76
N LYS A 122 -5.57 25.48 21.13
CA LYS A 122 -6.09 25.09 22.46
C LYS A 122 -5.75 23.64 22.87
N TRP A 123 -5.62 22.74 21.89
CA TRP A 123 -5.27 21.34 22.14
C TRP A 123 -3.78 21.12 22.38
N ALA A 124 -2.91 22.01 21.91
CA ALA A 124 -1.47 21.91 22.17
C ALA A 124 -1.11 22.25 23.62
N ARG A 125 -1.94 23.06 24.29
CA ARG A 125 -1.70 23.58 25.66
C ARG A 125 -2.49 22.86 26.74
N ARG A 126 -3.24 21.82 26.38
CA ARG A 126 -4.21 21.19 27.29
C ARG A 126 -3.56 20.13 28.16
N SER A 127 -3.96 20.09 29.43
CA SER A 127 -3.61 19.01 30.38
C SER A 127 -4.58 17.82 30.34
N ARG A 128 -5.71 17.94 29.62
CA ARG A 128 -6.75 16.91 29.48
C ARG A 128 -6.82 16.40 28.05
N ILE A 129 -7.10 15.10 27.91
CA ILE A 129 -7.27 14.39 26.63
C ILE A 129 -8.42 15.00 25.83
N VAL A 130 -8.23 15.13 24.51
CA VAL A 130 -9.29 15.54 23.57
C VAL A 130 -10.31 14.40 23.46
N THR A 131 -11.57 14.68 23.80
CA THR A 131 -12.62 13.66 23.74
C THR A 131 -13.02 13.37 22.30
N ALA A 132 -13.51 12.15 22.02
CA ALA A 132 -14.02 11.79 20.69
C ALA A 132 -15.11 12.76 20.22
N ARG A 133 -16.00 13.19 21.12
CA ARG A 133 -17.05 14.18 20.81
C ARG A 133 -16.47 15.54 20.43
N GLU A 134 -15.47 16.02 21.17
CA GLU A 134 -14.80 17.28 20.84
C GLU A 134 -14.09 17.18 19.48
N LEU A 135 -13.41 16.07 19.19
CA LEU A 135 -12.78 15.83 17.90
C LEU A 135 -13.80 15.81 16.76
N ALA A 136 -14.89 15.05 16.93
CA ALA A 136 -15.95 14.93 15.92
C ALA A 136 -16.61 16.27 15.58
N GLN A 137 -16.79 17.14 16.58
CA GLN A 137 -17.45 18.44 16.41
C GLN A 137 -16.48 19.58 16.04
N THR A 138 -15.17 19.30 15.94
CA THR A 138 -14.20 20.32 15.52
C THR A 138 -14.04 20.29 14.00
N PRO A 139 -14.21 21.42 13.29
CA PRO A 139 -13.90 21.49 11.87
C PRO A 139 -12.41 21.21 11.61
N LEU A 140 -12.11 20.07 10.98
CA LEU A 140 -10.74 19.65 10.69
C LEU A 140 -10.30 20.05 9.27
N VAL A 141 -8.98 20.15 9.07
CA VAL A 141 -8.41 19.97 7.73
C VAL A 141 -8.45 18.47 7.46
N SER A 142 -9.22 18.06 6.46
CA SER A 142 -9.52 16.66 6.19
C SER A 142 -8.97 16.21 4.85
N ARG A 143 -8.80 14.90 4.70
CA ARG A 143 -8.60 14.27 3.41
C ARG A 143 -9.89 14.25 2.59
N GLU A 144 -9.75 14.06 1.28
CA GLU A 144 -10.85 13.74 0.38
C GLU A 144 -11.68 12.54 0.88
N LEU A 145 -12.96 12.53 0.49
CA LEU A 145 -13.88 11.44 0.81
C LEU A 145 -13.33 10.10 0.27
N HIS A 146 -13.49 9.02 1.04
CA HIS A 146 -12.98 7.67 0.73
C HIS A 146 -11.46 7.52 0.77
N SER A 147 -10.75 8.50 1.33
CA SER A 147 -9.35 8.27 1.73
C SER A 147 -9.31 7.36 2.95
N GLY A 148 -8.36 6.41 2.99
CA GLY A 148 -8.23 5.47 4.10
C GLY A 148 -8.14 6.15 5.46
N ILE A 149 -7.44 7.29 5.54
CA ILE A 149 -7.32 8.07 6.78
C ILE A 149 -8.67 8.66 7.21
N ARG A 150 -9.44 9.25 6.29
CA ARG A 150 -10.76 9.83 6.62
C ARG A 150 -11.75 8.74 7.03
N ASP A 151 -11.75 7.62 6.31
CA ASP A 151 -12.61 6.48 6.59
C ASP A 151 -12.25 5.83 7.94
N SER A 152 -10.96 5.68 8.24
CA SER A 152 -10.48 5.19 9.54
C SER A 152 -10.86 6.11 10.69
N LEU A 153 -10.73 7.43 10.53
CA LEU A 153 -11.18 8.40 11.54
C LEU A 153 -12.70 8.30 11.77
N ALA A 154 -13.49 8.24 10.69
CA ALA A 154 -14.93 8.12 10.77
C ALA A 154 -15.35 6.81 11.48
N ALA A 155 -14.72 5.68 11.13
CA ALA A 155 -14.97 4.39 11.77
C ALA A 155 -14.64 4.41 13.27
N ALA A 156 -13.47 4.97 13.64
CA ALA A 156 -13.07 5.09 15.04
C ALA A 156 -14.04 5.99 15.84
N LEU A 157 -14.51 7.10 15.27
CA LEU A 157 -15.48 7.97 15.93
C LEU A 157 -16.84 7.30 16.11
N ARG A 158 -17.34 6.55 15.10
CA ARG A 158 -18.61 5.80 15.22
C ARG A 158 -18.52 4.69 16.25
N GLN A 159 -17.38 4.00 16.35
CA GLN A 159 -17.18 2.97 17.37
C GLN A 159 -17.33 3.52 18.80
N VAL A 160 -16.94 4.78 19.03
CA VAL A 160 -16.99 5.41 20.35
C VAL A 160 -18.30 6.18 20.60
N LEU A 161 -18.85 6.82 19.58
CA LEU A 161 -19.97 7.77 19.70
C LEU A 161 -21.31 7.25 19.15
N GLY A 162 -21.31 6.10 18.46
CA GLY A 162 -22.47 5.52 17.78
C GLY A 162 -22.52 5.85 16.29
N GLU A 163 -23.30 5.07 15.53
CA GLU A 163 -23.46 5.21 14.08
C GLU A 163 -24.14 6.53 13.66
N ASP A 164 -24.99 7.08 14.52
CA ASP A 164 -25.69 8.36 14.26
C ASP A 164 -24.78 9.60 14.40
N MET A 165 -23.53 9.40 14.80
CA MET A 165 -22.57 10.49 14.97
C MET A 165 -22.30 11.21 13.66
N GLN A 166 -22.41 12.54 13.70
CA GLN A 166 -22.08 13.43 12.60
C GLN A 166 -20.78 14.19 12.89
N GLN A 167 -19.83 14.09 11.96
CA GLN A 167 -18.62 14.92 12.00
C GLN A 167 -18.92 16.32 11.49
N ALA A 168 -18.31 17.33 12.11
CA ALA A 168 -18.36 18.69 11.62
C ALA A 168 -17.80 18.78 10.18
N ALA A 169 -18.39 19.68 9.39
CA ALA A 169 -17.89 19.94 8.05
C ALA A 169 -16.41 20.38 8.10
N PRO A 170 -15.55 19.85 7.21
CA PRO A 170 -14.14 20.19 7.22
C PRO A 170 -13.93 21.66 6.82
N VAL A 171 -12.93 22.30 7.43
CA VAL A 171 -12.50 23.66 7.04
C VAL A 171 -11.90 23.65 5.65
N LEU A 172 -11.20 22.56 5.32
CA LEU A 172 -10.53 22.38 4.04
C LEU A 172 -10.39 20.88 3.75
N GLU A 173 -10.64 20.49 2.51
CA GLU A 173 -10.41 19.13 2.02
C GLU A 173 -9.22 19.12 1.06
N LEU A 174 -8.26 18.21 1.28
CA LEU A 174 -7.00 18.14 0.52
C LEU A 174 -6.65 16.71 0.15
N THR A 175 -6.03 16.51 -1.00
CA THR A 175 -5.72 15.19 -1.58
C THR A 175 -4.35 14.63 -1.23
N SER A 176 -3.50 15.40 -0.53
CA SER A 176 -2.17 14.94 -0.14
C SER A 176 -1.83 15.31 1.30
N SER A 177 -1.09 14.43 1.98
CA SER A 177 -0.64 14.65 3.35
C SER A 177 0.31 15.85 3.45
N ALA A 178 1.09 16.13 2.39
CA ALA A 178 1.94 17.32 2.31
C ALA A 178 1.10 18.61 2.30
N ALA A 179 0.02 18.65 1.51
CA ALA A 179 -0.89 19.79 1.49
C ALA A 179 -1.59 19.97 2.84
N MET A 180 -2.02 18.89 3.50
CA MET A 180 -2.60 18.96 4.84
C MET A 180 -1.65 19.59 5.85
N ARG A 181 -0.38 19.14 5.89
CA ARG A 181 0.65 19.70 6.78
C ARG A 181 0.87 21.20 6.49
N ALA A 182 0.94 21.59 5.21
CA ALA A 182 1.08 22.98 4.82
C ALA A 182 -0.11 23.84 5.25
N ALA A 183 -1.35 23.34 5.11
CA ALA A 183 -2.55 24.05 5.55
C ALA A 183 -2.59 24.23 7.07
N VAL A 184 -2.21 23.20 7.84
CA VAL A 184 -2.11 23.30 9.31
C VAL A 184 -1.06 24.34 9.72
N LEU A 185 0.09 24.38 9.06
CA LEU A 185 1.11 25.40 9.31
C LEU A 185 0.63 26.82 8.95
N ALA A 186 -0.09 26.96 7.83
CA ALA A 186 -0.63 28.24 7.37
C ALA A 186 -1.76 28.78 8.25
N ALA A 187 -2.52 27.91 8.93
CA ALA A 187 -3.56 28.32 9.88
C ALA A 187 -3.02 29.18 11.04
N ARG A 188 -1.72 29.06 11.36
CA ARG A 188 -1.02 29.91 12.34
C ARG A 188 -0.92 31.38 11.91
N ALA A 189 -0.93 31.65 10.60
CA ALA A 189 -0.73 32.99 10.05
C ALA A 189 -2.01 33.85 10.01
N ARG A 190 -3.19 33.28 10.24
CA ARG A 190 -4.45 34.02 10.33
C ARG A 190 -4.79 34.31 11.79
N ARG A 191 -4.21 35.38 12.33
CA ARG A 191 -4.89 36.19 13.35
C ARG A 191 -5.36 37.48 12.66
N PRO A 192 -6.60 37.94 12.87
CA PRO A 192 -6.92 39.36 12.70
C PRO A 192 -6.08 40.21 13.68
#